data_AF-A0A7J6HFU8-F1
#
_entry.id   AF-A0A7J6HFU8-F1
#
_cell.length_a   1.000
_cell.length_b   1.000
_cell.length_c   1.000
_cell.angle_alpha   90.00
_cell.angle_beta   90.00
_cell.angle_gamma   90.00
#
_symmetry.space_group_name_H-M   'P 1'
#
loop_
_entity.id
_entity.type
_entity.pdbx_description
1 polymer ?
#
loop_
_entity_poly.entity_id
_entity_poly.type
_entity_poly.pdbx_seq_one_letter_code
_entity_poly.pdbx_strand_id
1 'polypeptide(L)'
;MKPIRNLFHVAWQGNFEAWVQDPLHVRPIAHAIWDPHFGQPAVEAFTRGGALGPVNIAYSGVYQWWYTIGLRTNGDLYNGAMKF
;
A
#
# COMPACT_ATOMS: atom_id res chain seq x y z
N MET A 1 3.62 -16.59 -4.64
CA MET A 1 3.52 -15.13 -4.44
C MET A 1 4.80 -14.50 -4.97
N LYS A 2 4.78 -13.70 -6.05
CA LYS A 2 6.00 -13.06 -6.58
C LYS A 2 6.35 -11.85 -5.69
N PRO A 3 7.44 -11.88 -4.89
CA PRO A 3 7.72 -10.88 -3.84
C PRO A 3 7.92 -9.44 -4.36
N ILE A 4 8.45 -9.28 -5.58
CA ILE A 4 8.75 -7.99 -6.22
C ILE A 4 7.50 -7.13 -6.44
N ARG A 5 6.38 -7.76 -6.85
CA ARG A 5 5.15 -7.04 -7.19
C ARG A 5 4.54 -6.33 -5.99
N ASN A 6 4.63 -6.93 -4.80
CA ASN A 6 4.06 -6.35 -3.59
C ASN A 6 4.88 -5.13 -3.13
N LEU A 7 6.22 -5.23 -3.19
CA LEU A 7 7.11 -4.11 -2.89
C LEU A 7 6.82 -2.93 -3.82
N PHE A 8 6.71 -3.19 -5.12
CA PHE A 8 6.46 -2.15 -6.12
C PHE A 8 5.10 -1.44 -5.92
N HIS A 9 4.01 -2.19 -5.76
CA HIS A 9 2.70 -1.58 -5.56
C HIS A 9 2.64 -0.72 -4.29
N VAL A 10 3.23 -1.19 -3.19
CA VAL A 10 3.22 -0.41 -1.95
C VAL A 10 4.14 0.80 -2.03
N ALA A 11 5.33 0.66 -2.62
CA ALA A 11 6.24 1.79 -2.81
C ALA A 11 5.63 2.91 -3.67
N TRP A 12 4.82 2.55 -4.67
CA TRP A 12 4.26 3.50 -5.63
C TRP A 12 2.86 4.02 -5.26
N GLN A 13 1.98 3.15 -4.76
CA GLN A 13 0.55 3.46 -4.56
C GLN A 13 0.09 3.21 -3.12
N GLY A 14 0.98 2.73 -2.24
CA GLY A 14 0.70 2.50 -0.84
C GLY A 14 0.88 3.74 0.03
N ASN A 15 0.74 3.55 1.33
CA ASN A 15 0.92 4.59 2.35
C ASN A 15 1.95 4.16 3.41
N PHE A 16 3.00 3.43 3.01
CA PHE A 16 3.96 2.82 3.93
C PHE A 16 4.60 3.82 4.89
N GLU A 17 5.06 4.97 4.41
CA GLU A 17 5.67 6.00 5.26
C GLU A 17 4.68 6.58 6.28
N ALA A 18 3.43 6.83 5.88
CA ALA A 18 2.39 7.27 6.80
C ALA A 18 2.04 6.19 7.82
N TRP A 19 1.99 4.92 7.40
CA TRP A 19 1.76 3.78 8.28
C TRP A 19 2.90 3.58 9.30
N VAL A 20 4.16 3.80 8.89
CA VAL A 20 5.33 3.73 9.78
C VAL A 20 5.23 4.74 10.92
N GLN A 21 4.61 5.92 10.70
CA GLN A 21 4.43 6.93 11.74
C GLN A 21 3.33 6.57 12.74
N ASP A 22 2.25 5.91 12.31
CA ASP A 22 1.14 5.51 13.17
C ASP A 22 0.57 4.14 12.77
N PRO A 23 1.29 3.05 13.08
CA PRO A 23 0.96 1.71 12.61
C PRO A 23 -0.30 1.11 13.27
N LEU A 24 -0.80 1.74 14.35
CA LEU A 24 -1.98 1.29 15.07
C LEU A 24 -3.29 1.86 14.51
N HIS A 25 -3.25 3.06 13.92
CA HIS A 25 -4.46 3.73 13.42
C HIS A 25 -4.50 3.90 11.90
N VAL A 26 -3.34 3.90 11.22
CA VAL A 26 -3.28 3.95 9.76
C VAL A 26 -3.55 2.56 9.19
N ARG A 27 -4.51 2.47 8.27
CA ARG A 27 -4.78 1.21 7.55
C ARG A 27 -3.80 1.07 6.38
N PRO A 28 -3.09 -0.06 6.24
CA PRO A 28 -2.11 -0.24 5.18
C PRO A 28 -2.79 -0.38 3.81
N ILE A 29 -2.31 0.36 2.81
CA ILE A 29 -2.84 0.33 1.44
C ILE A 29 -2.03 -0.63 0.58
N ALA A 30 -2.70 -1.55 -0.11
CA ALA A 30 -2.07 -2.49 -1.01
C ALA A 30 -1.71 -1.84 -2.34
N HIS A 31 -2.70 -1.29 -3.04
CA HIS A 31 -2.57 -0.61 -4.33
C HIS A 31 -3.84 0.21 -4.63
N ALA A 32 -3.76 1.09 -5.62
CA ALA A 32 -4.91 1.80 -6.15
C ALA A 32 -5.80 0.87 -6.99
N ILE A 33 -7.11 1.10 -6.97
CA ILE A 33 -8.06 0.43 -7.86
C ILE A 33 -8.29 1.34 -9.06
N TRP A 34 -8.11 0.78 -10.26
CA TRP A 34 -8.48 1.42 -11.52
C TRP A 34 -9.44 0.51 -12.26
N ASP A 35 -10.74 0.80 -12.16
CA ASP A 35 -11.80 0.06 -12.84
C ASP A 35 -12.76 1.05 -13.52
N PRO A 36 -12.80 1.11 -14.87
CA PRO A 36 -13.69 2.02 -15.59
C PRO A 36 -15.18 1.70 -15.41
N HIS A 37 -15.53 0.53 -14.90
CA HIS A 37 -16.92 0.16 -14.62
C HIS A 37 -17.39 0.60 -13.23
N PHE A 38 -16.51 1.15 -12.39
CA PHE A 38 -16.91 1.69 -11.10
C PHE A 38 -17.79 2.94 -11.29
N GLY A 39 -19.05 2.82 -10.88
CA GLY A 39 -19.90 3.98 -10.66
C GLY A 39 -19.45 4.78 -9.43
N GLN A 40 -19.92 6.03 -9.31
CA GLN A 40 -19.60 6.91 -8.20
C GLN A 40 -19.76 6.28 -6.79
N PRO A 41 -20.82 5.49 -6.50
CA PRO A 41 -20.96 4.84 -5.20
C PRO A 41 -19.82 3.87 -4.87
N ALA A 42 -19.29 3.17 -5.89
CA ALA A 42 -18.15 2.28 -5.70
C ALA A 42 -16.86 3.08 -5.49
N VAL A 43 -16.66 4.18 -6.23
CA VAL A 43 -15.52 5.09 -6.03
C VAL A 43 -15.48 5.59 -4.59
N GLU A 44 -16.60 6.09 -4.07
CA GLU A 44 -16.71 6.56 -2.68
C GLU A 44 -16.51 5.43 -1.68
N ALA A 45 -17.16 4.27 -1.91
CA ALA A 45 -17.06 3.12 -1.03
C ALA A 45 -15.65 2.56 -0.93
N PHE A 46 -14.81 2.67 -1.96
CA PHE A 46 -13.43 2.16 -1.97
C PHE A 46 -12.37 3.25 -1.72
N THR A 47 -12.74 4.52 -1.66
CA THR A 47 -11.85 5.60 -1.23
C THR A 47 -11.76 5.59 0.30
N ARG A 48 -10.80 4.81 0.83
CA ARG A 48 -10.63 4.56 2.27
C ARG A 48 -9.20 4.84 2.72
N GLY A 49 -8.99 4.91 4.04
CA GLY A 49 -7.64 4.98 4.63
C GLY A 49 -6.89 6.28 4.37
N GLY A 50 -7.62 7.39 4.16
CA GLY A 50 -7.06 8.70 3.86
C GLY A 50 -6.55 8.87 2.42
N ALA A 51 -6.85 7.92 1.53
CA ALA A 51 -6.48 8.00 0.12
C ALA A 51 -7.33 9.02 -0.64
N LEU A 52 -6.76 9.60 -1.71
CA LEU A 52 -7.46 10.52 -2.62
C LEU A 52 -8.33 9.80 -3.66
N GLY A 53 -8.37 8.47 -3.66
CA GLY A 53 -9.16 7.68 -4.58
C GLY A 53 -9.28 6.21 -4.14
N PRO A 54 -9.90 5.36 -4.99
CA PRO A 54 -10.19 3.97 -4.65
C PRO A 54 -8.93 3.15 -4.39
N VAL A 55 -8.91 2.44 -3.26
CA VAL A 55 -7.77 1.62 -2.83
C VAL A 55 -8.20 0.31 -2.20
N ASN A 56 -7.32 -0.70 -2.27
CA ASN A 56 -7.46 -1.92 -1.48
C ASN A 56 -6.68 -1.81 -0.16
N ILE A 57 -7.29 -2.23 0.94
CA ILE A 57 -6.60 -2.36 2.24
C ILE A 57 -5.85 -3.70 2.27
N ALA A 58 -4.59 -3.67 2.70
CA ALA A 58 -3.74 -4.85 2.80
C ALA A 58 -4.02 -5.60 4.11
N TYR A 59 -4.28 -6.91 4.00
CA TYR A 59 -4.41 -7.82 5.14
C TYR A 59 -3.34 -8.92 5.16
N SER A 60 -2.35 -8.81 4.28
CA SER A 60 -1.30 -9.83 4.10
C SER A 60 -0.17 -9.79 5.15
N GLY A 61 -0.11 -8.76 6.00
CA GLY A 61 0.95 -8.60 7.00
C GLY A 61 2.27 -8.04 6.47
N VAL A 62 2.36 -7.66 5.19
CA VAL A 62 3.63 -7.26 4.56
C VAL A 62 4.19 -5.93 5.10
N TYR A 63 3.32 -4.99 5.50
CA TYR A 63 3.74 -3.74 6.13
C TYR A 63 4.45 -4.02 7.46
N GLN A 64 3.86 -4.88 8.30
CA GLN A 64 4.41 -5.29 9.58
C GLN A 64 5.76 -5.99 9.38
N TRP A 65 5.82 -6.94 8.45
CA TRP A 65 7.08 -7.66 8.16
C TRP A 65 8.19 -6.71 7.73
N TRP A 66 7.94 -5.83 6.76
CA TRP A 66 8.91 -4.85 6.27
C TRP A 66 9.37 -3.88 7.35
N TYR A 67 8.45 -3.45 8.21
CA TYR A 67 8.78 -2.63 9.36
C TYR A 67 9.65 -3.37 10.36
N THR A 68 9.37 -4.64 10.66
CA THR A 68 10.18 -5.45 11.58
C THR A 68 11.60 -5.66 11.05
N ILE A 69 11.79 -5.86 9.74
CA ILE A 69 13.13 -6.03 9.13
C ILE A 69 13.86 -4.70 8.86
N GLY A 70 13.27 -3.56 9.24
CA GLY A 70 13.96 -2.26 9.25
C GLY A 70 13.69 -1.35 8.06
N LEU A 71 12.79 -1.68 7.12
CA LEU A 71 12.41 -0.76 6.04
C LEU A 71 11.57 0.39 6.60
N ARG A 72 11.82 1.62 6.17
CA ARG A 72 11.13 2.81 6.70
C ARG A 72 10.59 3.73 5.63
N THR A 73 11.10 3.65 4.41
CA THR A 73 10.77 4.55 3.33
C THR A 73 10.22 3.82 2.10
N ASN A 74 9.49 4.54 1.25
CA ASN A 74 9.10 4.05 -0.06
C ASN A 74 10.34 3.78 -0.93
N GLY A 75 11.42 4.53 -0.72
CA GLY A 75 12.72 4.31 -1.37
C GLY A 75 13.32 2.93 -1.04
N ASP A 76 13.23 2.48 0.22
CA ASP A 76 13.68 1.14 0.63
C ASP A 76 12.90 0.05 -0.10
N LEU A 77 11.57 0.20 -0.18
CA LEU A 77 10.68 -0.72 -0.87
C LEU A 77 10.95 -0.75 -2.38
N TYR A 78 11.10 0.44 -3.01
CA TYR A 78 11.36 0.57 -4.44
C TYR A 78 12.72 -0.04 -4.82
N ASN A 79 13.77 0.25 -4.05
CA ASN A 79 15.09 -0.34 -4.25
C ASN A 79 15.07 -1.86 -4.06
N GLY A 80 14.31 -2.37 -3.09
CA GLY A 80 14.08 -3.79 -2.91
C GLY A 80 13.34 -4.45 -4.08
N ALA A 81 12.43 -3.73 -4.74
CA ALA A 81 11.72 -4.23 -5.93
C ALA A 81 12.59 -4.24 -7.20
N MET A 82 13.57 -3.35 -7.30
CA MET A 82 14.43 -3.20 -8.50
C MET A 82 15.67 -4.09 -8.48
N LYS A 83 16.10 -4.56 -7.30
CA LYS A 83 17.35 -5.33 -7.12
C LYS A 83 17.16 -6.85 -7.21
N PHE A 84 15.95 -7.35 -7.50
CA PHE A 84 15.64 -8.76 -7.67
C PHE A 84 14.73 -9.00 -8.88
#